data_AF-G0NM06-F1
#
_entry.id   AF-G0NM06-F1
#
_cell.length_a   1.000
_cell.length_b   1.000
_cell.length_c   1.000
_cell.angle_alpha   90.00
_cell.angle_beta   90.00
_cell.angle_gamma   90.00
#
_symmetry.space_group_name_H-M   'P 1'
#
loop_
_entity.id
_entity.type
_entity.pdbx_description
1 polymer ?
#
loop_
_entity_poly.entity_id
_entity_poly.type
_entity_poly.pdbx_seq_one_letter_code
_entity_poly.pdbx_strand_id
1 'polypeptide(L)'
;MDNRPVSYVALKSVFKHIEANKRFQISAACPSLRKVEKTVPLTINFLSFVTPYEIQINDKIYYFGVIRDYQEGIPPCIEKRNITGGMNCDVDEWGFDITSSALSITPGDIIIGEQLDEYEEVNDDEKKRQIEDSIERYKIKKNEDADEYNKARYDWIIGLLEASLLPYQNRENNIRRTHECYIQLSFKSDQQEETVKIGRVPYNRKLFEAVKCFMNIIFGGRHSVVNVESMKVDCPNQIIRLPEGIKFNIRHLEHLIDVERSLNALLPVLDESCLPIKRITTYRINAPEENSSIRKAEEVTCRRISGMEPIDFIQSLPCLKVNYFYDEQYNDGGEALNFIKYLLEKDKRVGTTYQFGILKNIMEIFDMIEEQLKDNVTINLDDQLLIIPMNGSKQLQISYRKNIENVFFDFDEPAFILKIEIVGKQDTE
;
A
#
# COMPACT_ATOMS: atom_id res chain seq x y z
N MET A 1 -1.68 -49.30 -6.53
CA MET A 1 -0.86 -48.27 -5.86
C MET A 1 -1.09 -48.43 -4.37
N ASP A 2 -0.03 -48.54 -3.57
CA ASP A 2 -0.12 -48.59 -2.11
C ASP A 2 -0.69 -47.25 -1.59
N ASN A 3 -1.95 -47.25 -1.12
CA ASN A 3 -2.62 -46.08 -0.55
C ASN A 3 -2.12 -45.78 0.88
N ARG A 4 -0.82 -45.52 1.06
CA ARG A 4 -0.30 -45.07 2.36
C ARG A 4 -0.57 -43.59 2.52
N PRO A 5 -1.36 -43.17 3.53
CA PRO A 5 -1.59 -41.76 3.78
C PRO A 5 -0.27 -41.08 4.18
N VAL A 6 -0.05 -39.86 3.67
CA VAL A 6 1.12 -39.05 4.02
C VAL A 6 1.12 -38.80 5.54
N SER A 7 2.27 -39.00 6.20
CA SER A 7 2.36 -38.82 7.64
C SER A 7 2.15 -37.35 8.04
N TYR A 8 1.61 -37.12 9.24
CA TYR A 8 1.38 -35.77 9.77
C TYR A 8 2.66 -34.92 9.83
N VAL A 9 3.80 -35.54 10.15
CA VAL A 9 5.12 -34.88 10.16
C VAL A 9 5.56 -34.49 8.75
N ALA A 10 5.38 -35.37 7.77
CA ALA A 10 5.68 -35.06 6.38
C ALA A 10 4.81 -33.91 5.86
N LEU A 11 3.51 -33.89 6.18
CA LEU A 11 2.60 -32.79 5.83
C LEU A 11 3.07 -31.46 6.42
N LYS A 12 3.47 -31.42 7.70
CA LYS A 12 4.04 -30.20 8.31
C LYS A 12 5.28 -29.71 7.58
N SER A 13 6.19 -30.64 7.24
CA SER A 13 7.41 -30.31 6.50
C SER A 13 7.09 -29.75 5.12
N VAL A 14 6.14 -30.36 4.39
CA VAL A 14 5.70 -29.89 3.08
C VAL A 14 5.09 -28.50 3.19
N PHE A 15 4.12 -28.29 4.09
CA PHE A 15 3.49 -26.99 4.26
C PHE A 15 4.51 -25.90 4.58
N LYS A 16 5.55 -26.16 5.39
CA LYS A 16 6.60 -25.19 5.72
C LYS A 16 7.24 -24.54 4.49
N HIS A 17 7.34 -25.26 3.38
CA HIS A 17 7.98 -24.81 2.14
C HIS A 17 7.00 -24.35 1.05
N ILE A 18 5.69 -24.43 1.29
CA ILE A 18 4.67 -23.95 0.36
C ILE A 18 4.44 -22.44 0.61
N GLU A 19 4.37 -21.68 -0.48
CA GLU A 19 4.03 -20.26 -0.49
C GLU A 19 2.60 -20.01 0.09
N ALA A 20 2.41 -18.88 0.78
CA ALA A 20 1.21 -18.59 1.56
C ALA A 20 -0.11 -18.73 0.78
N ASN A 21 -0.23 -18.09 -0.39
CA ASN A 21 -1.43 -18.15 -1.23
C ASN A 21 -1.75 -19.59 -1.66
N LYS A 22 -0.73 -20.39 -2.00
CA LYS A 22 -0.90 -21.83 -2.30
C LYS A 22 -1.41 -22.61 -1.09
N ARG A 23 -0.94 -22.30 0.13
CA ARG A 23 -1.47 -22.92 1.35
C ARG A 23 -2.96 -22.63 1.53
N PHE A 24 -3.39 -21.39 1.28
CA PHE A 24 -4.81 -21.03 1.42
C PHE A 24 -5.68 -21.78 0.40
N GLN A 25 -5.21 -21.90 -0.84
CA GLN A 25 -5.90 -22.69 -1.87
C GLN A 25 -6.00 -24.18 -1.48
N ILE A 26 -4.91 -24.77 -0.97
CA ILE A 26 -4.92 -26.17 -0.50
C ILE A 26 -5.88 -26.33 0.68
N SER A 27 -5.83 -25.43 1.66
CA SER A 27 -6.74 -25.43 2.81
C SER A 27 -8.21 -25.28 2.39
N ALA A 28 -8.50 -24.46 1.37
CA ALA A 28 -9.84 -24.30 0.83
C ALA A 28 -10.32 -25.58 0.12
N ALA A 29 -9.50 -26.14 -0.77
CA ALA A 29 -9.82 -27.33 -1.57
C ALA A 29 -9.86 -28.64 -0.75
N CYS A 30 -9.04 -28.74 0.30
CA CYS A 30 -8.89 -29.94 1.13
C CYS A 30 -9.12 -29.61 2.61
N PRO A 31 -10.39 -29.57 3.09
CA PRO A 31 -10.71 -29.20 4.48
C PRO A 31 -10.02 -30.06 5.55
N SER A 32 -9.72 -31.32 5.25
CA SER A 32 -9.01 -32.25 6.14
C SER A 32 -7.56 -31.80 6.45
N LEU A 33 -6.95 -30.98 5.59
CA LEU A 33 -5.59 -30.47 5.76
C LEU A 33 -5.53 -29.14 6.53
N ARG A 34 -6.65 -28.43 6.72
CA ARG A 34 -6.69 -27.11 7.37
C ARG A 34 -6.02 -27.13 8.74
N LYS A 35 -6.31 -28.15 9.56
CA LYS A 35 -5.76 -28.25 10.92
C LYS A 35 -4.24 -28.36 10.92
N VAL A 36 -3.66 -29.19 10.04
CA VAL A 36 -2.20 -29.33 9.98
C VAL A 36 -1.56 -28.07 9.41
N GLU A 37 -2.14 -27.47 8.36
CA GLU A 37 -1.65 -26.23 7.75
C GLU A 37 -1.59 -25.08 8.77
N LYS A 38 -2.65 -24.90 9.56
CA LYS A 38 -2.74 -23.83 10.59
C LYS A 38 -1.75 -23.99 11.75
N THR A 39 -1.24 -25.20 11.99
CA THR A 39 -0.19 -25.44 13.01
C THR A 39 1.21 -25.12 12.51
N VAL A 40 1.40 -24.96 11.20
CA VAL A 40 2.68 -24.58 10.62
C VAL A 40 2.76 -23.05 10.58
N PRO A 41 3.84 -22.43 11.09
CA PRO A 41 4.03 -20.99 10.99
C PRO A 41 3.87 -20.50 9.55
N LEU A 42 3.12 -19.41 9.40
CA LEU A 42 2.90 -18.76 8.13
C LEU A 42 3.97 -17.69 7.92
N THR A 43 4.55 -17.66 6.73
CA THR A 43 5.48 -16.62 6.30
C THR A 43 4.91 -15.96 5.05
N ILE A 44 4.83 -14.64 5.07
CA ILE A 44 4.37 -13.78 3.98
C ILE A 44 5.51 -12.80 3.68
N ASN A 45 5.82 -12.58 2.41
CA ASN A 45 6.83 -11.61 2.04
C ASN A 45 6.24 -10.19 2.07
N PHE A 46 5.04 -10.02 1.51
CA PHE A 46 4.37 -8.73 1.44
C PHE A 46 2.90 -8.86 1.85
N LEU A 47 2.45 -8.04 2.79
CA LEU A 47 1.06 -7.98 3.24
C LEU A 47 0.59 -6.53 3.18
N SER A 48 -0.29 -6.18 2.24
CA SER A 48 -0.87 -4.83 2.18
C SER A 48 -2.36 -4.84 2.51
N PHE A 49 -2.75 -3.95 3.41
CA PHE A 49 -4.15 -3.56 3.62
C PHE A 49 -4.46 -2.35 2.72
N VAL A 50 -4.84 -2.66 1.48
CA VAL A 50 -4.98 -1.68 0.38
C VAL A 50 -6.19 -0.78 0.63
N THR A 51 -7.35 -1.38 0.86
CA THR A 51 -8.59 -0.71 1.26
C THR A 51 -9.39 -1.61 2.21
N PRO A 52 -10.51 -1.16 2.80
CA PRO A 52 -11.36 -2.02 3.63
C PRO A 52 -11.85 -3.31 2.94
N TYR A 53 -11.85 -3.36 1.61
CA TYR A 53 -12.33 -4.48 0.80
C TYR A 53 -11.24 -5.14 -0.05
N GLU A 54 -9.98 -4.72 0.10
CA GLU A 54 -8.85 -5.15 -0.71
C GLU A 54 -7.64 -5.49 0.17
N ILE A 55 -7.10 -6.69 -0.01
CA ILE A 55 -5.91 -7.17 0.69
C ILE A 55 -4.93 -7.80 -0.27
N GLN A 56 -3.69 -7.39 -0.20
CA GLN A 56 -2.60 -8.00 -0.93
C GLN A 56 -1.84 -8.98 -0.05
N ILE A 57 -1.62 -10.19 -0.56
CA ILE A 57 -0.73 -11.18 0.04
C ILE A 57 0.24 -11.62 -1.05
N ASN A 58 1.51 -11.30 -0.85
CA ASN A 58 2.57 -11.47 -1.85
C ASN A 58 2.17 -10.79 -3.18
N ASP A 59 2.14 -11.56 -4.26
CA ASP A 59 1.85 -11.15 -5.64
C ASP A 59 0.35 -11.06 -5.96
N LYS A 60 -0.53 -11.36 -5.00
CA LYS A 60 -1.99 -11.44 -5.23
C LYS A 60 -2.76 -10.41 -4.43
N ILE A 61 -3.54 -9.59 -5.13
CA ILE A 61 -4.49 -8.66 -4.55
C ILE A 61 -5.86 -9.32 -4.59
N TYR A 62 -6.37 -9.71 -3.43
CA TYR A 62 -7.73 -10.19 -3.24
C TYR A 62 -8.65 -9.02 -2.97
N TYR A 63 -9.82 -9.02 -3.61
CA TYR A 63 -10.78 -7.95 -3.41
C TYR A 63 -12.22 -8.45 -3.47
N PHE A 64 -13.07 -7.71 -2.78
CA PHE A 64 -14.48 -8.01 -2.60
C PHE A 64 -15.34 -6.92 -3.24
N GLY A 65 -16.34 -7.32 -4.01
CA GLY A 65 -17.29 -6.40 -4.62
C GLY A 65 -18.71 -6.96 -4.64
N VAL A 66 -19.68 -6.05 -4.65
CA VAL A 66 -21.10 -6.34 -4.87
C VAL A 66 -21.38 -6.27 -6.37
N ILE A 67 -21.72 -7.42 -6.94
CA ILE A 67 -22.22 -7.55 -8.31
C ILE A 67 -23.69 -7.17 -8.30
N ARG A 68 -24.08 -6.26 -9.20
CA ARG A 68 -25.47 -5.81 -9.39
C ARG A 68 -26.00 -6.38 -10.70
N ASP A 69 -26.88 -7.37 -10.60
CA ASP A 69 -27.37 -8.15 -11.72
C ASP A 69 -28.78 -7.69 -12.11
N TYR A 70 -28.88 -6.85 -13.15
CA TYR A 70 -30.17 -6.37 -13.66
C TYR A 70 -30.67 -7.37 -14.70
N GLN A 71 -31.96 -7.71 -14.62
CA GLN A 71 -32.57 -8.66 -15.56
C GLN A 71 -32.62 -8.12 -16.99
N GLU A 72 -32.86 -6.81 -17.15
CA GLU A 72 -32.83 -6.10 -18.43
C GLU A 72 -32.25 -4.70 -18.21
N GLY A 73 -31.53 -4.18 -19.23
CA GLY A 73 -31.05 -2.79 -19.21
C GLY A 73 -30.00 -2.47 -18.15
N ILE A 74 -29.02 -3.36 -17.92
CA ILE A 74 -27.89 -3.08 -17.02
C ILE A 74 -27.21 -1.77 -17.48
N PRO A 75 -27.06 -0.76 -16.60
CA PRO A 75 -26.32 0.43 -16.96
C PRO A 75 -24.86 0.11 -17.32
N PRO A 76 -24.29 0.64 -18.43
CA PRO A 76 -22.93 0.30 -18.87
C PRO A 76 -21.84 0.50 -17.81
N CYS A 77 -22.01 1.49 -16.92
CA CYS A 77 -21.11 1.71 -15.80
C CYS A 77 -21.13 0.55 -14.79
N ILE A 78 -22.29 -0.03 -14.52
CA ILE A 78 -22.46 -1.19 -13.64
C ILE A 78 -21.94 -2.44 -14.31
N GLU A 79 -22.21 -2.63 -15.61
CA GLU A 79 -21.67 -3.75 -16.37
C GLU A 79 -20.13 -3.76 -16.32
N LYS A 80 -19.50 -2.61 -16.60
CA LYS A 80 -18.05 -2.45 -16.50
C LYS A 80 -17.53 -2.78 -15.10
N ARG A 81 -18.20 -2.30 -14.05
CA ARG A 81 -17.85 -2.59 -12.65
C ARG A 81 -18.00 -4.07 -12.32
N ASN A 82 -19.05 -4.72 -12.79
CA ASN A 82 -19.29 -6.16 -12.58
C ASN A 82 -18.20 -7.01 -13.25
N ILE A 83 -17.72 -6.61 -14.43
CA ILE A 83 -16.59 -7.26 -15.13
C ILE A 83 -15.31 -7.17 -14.27
N THR A 84 -15.07 -6.00 -13.65
CA THR A 84 -13.94 -5.78 -12.73
C THR A 84 -14.25 -6.16 -11.28
N GLY A 85 -15.14 -7.14 -11.07
CA GLY A 85 -15.37 -7.76 -9.76
C GLY A 85 -16.39 -7.09 -8.83
N GLY A 86 -17.03 -5.99 -9.26
CA GLY A 86 -18.20 -5.39 -8.61
C GLY A 86 -17.93 -4.06 -7.91
N MET A 87 -18.97 -3.55 -7.24
CA MET A 87 -18.93 -2.31 -6.46
C MET A 87 -18.38 -2.53 -5.05
N ASN A 88 -17.54 -1.63 -4.56
CA ASN A 88 -16.92 -1.71 -3.23
C ASN A 88 -17.80 -1.10 -2.12
N CYS A 89 -19.12 -1.21 -2.23
CA CYS A 89 -20.09 -0.68 -1.29
C CYS A 89 -21.25 -1.64 -1.14
N ASP A 90 -21.88 -1.62 0.04
CA ASP A 90 -23.14 -2.30 0.26
C ASP A 90 -24.27 -1.54 -0.46
N VAL A 91 -25.46 -2.15 -0.55
CA VAL A 91 -26.61 -1.55 -1.22
C VAL A 91 -27.88 -1.72 -0.38
N ASP A 92 -28.67 -0.65 -0.28
CA ASP A 92 -29.94 -0.64 0.44
C ASP A 92 -31.08 -1.27 -0.37
N GLU A 93 -32.30 -1.25 0.16
CA GLU A 93 -33.47 -1.84 -0.49
C GLU A 93 -33.96 -1.08 -1.73
N TRP A 94 -33.59 0.20 -1.87
CA TRP A 94 -33.95 1.06 -3.00
C TRP A 94 -32.88 1.07 -4.09
N GLY A 95 -31.64 0.72 -3.75
CA GLY A 95 -30.49 0.71 -4.64
C GLY A 95 -29.42 1.75 -4.30
N PHE A 96 -29.53 2.46 -3.17
CA PHE A 96 -28.50 3.39 -2.71
C PHE A 96 -27.29 2.66 -2.17
N ASP A 97 -26.12 3.22 -2.43
CA ASP A 97 -24.87 2.76 -1.87
C ASP A 97 -24.87 3.00 -0.35
N ILE A 98 -24.58 1.94 0.42
CA ILE A 98 -24.36 2.01 1.86
C ILE A 98 -22.87 1.80 2.10
N THR A 99 -22.25 2.80 2.70
CA THR A 99 -20.84 2.78 3.11
C THR A 99 -20.69 2.74 4.63
N SER A 100 -21.70 3.19 5.39
CA SER A 100 -21.69 3.19 6.86
C SER A 100 -21.65 1.79 7.48
N SER A 101 -22.10 0.76 6.76
CA SER A 101 -21.94 -0.64 7.18
C SER A 101 -20.47 -1.02 7.34
N ALA A 102 -19.57 -0.39 6.57
CA ALA A 102 -18.13 -0.56 6.69
C ALA A 102 -17.56 -0.07 8.03
N LEU A 103 -18.34 0.66 8.84
CA LEU A 103 -17.90 1.22 10.13
C LEU A 103 -18.26 0.32 11.32
N SER A 104 -19.06 -0.73 11.11
CA SER A 104 -19.44 -1.65 12.18
C SER A 104 -18.21 -2.39 12.71
N ILE A 105 -17.86 -2.22 13.99
CA ILE A 105 -16.67 -2.83 14.61
C ILE A 105 -17.01 -4.22 15.18
N THR A 106 -16.15 -5.20 14.93
CA THR A 106 -16.24 -6.56 15.46
C THR A 106 -14.97 -6.95 16.23
N PRO A 107 -15.00 -7.93 17.15
CA PRO A 107 -13.81 -8.37 17.87
C PRO A 107 -12.64 -8.72 16.95
N GLY A 108 -11.44 -8.25 17.28
CA GLY A 108 -10.22 -8.41 16.49
C GLY A 108 -10.04 -7.38 15.36
N ASP A 109 -11.00 -6.48 15.12
CA ASP A 109 -10.81 -5.40 14.16
C ASP A 109 -9.83 -4.34 14.68
N ILE A 110 -9.06 -3.77 13.75
CA ILE A 110 -8.09 -2.70 14.03
C ILE A 110 -8.52 -1.44 13.28
N ILE A 111 -8.65 -0.33 14.00
CA ILE A 111 -9.05 0.96 13.43
C ILE A 111 -7.80 1.76 13.13
N ILE A 112 -7.61 2.10 11.86
CA ILE A 112 -6.61 3.05 11.39
C ILE A 112 -7.34 4.36 11.09
N GLY A 113 -6.80 5.50 11.54
CA GLY A 113 -7.41 6.82 11.32
C GLY A 113 -8.13 7.41 12.55
N GLU A 114 -8.72 8.60 12.38
CA GLU A 114 -9.41 9.38 13.44
C GLU A 114 -10.90 9.57 13.11
N GLN A 115 -11.15 9.86 11.83
CA GLN A 115 -12.47 9.99 11.25
C GLN A 115 -12.63 8.86 10.25
N LEU A 116 -13.44 7.88 10.64
CA LEU A 116 -14.09 7.06 9.64
C LEU A 116 -15.21 7.95 9.09
N ASP A 117 -15.08 8.43 7.86
CA ASP A 117 -16.03 9.38 7.27
C ASP A 117 -17.47 8.83 7.41
N GLU A 118 -18.21 9.36 8.38
CA GLU A 118 -19.67 9.32 8.34
C GLU A 118 -20.05 10.26 7.20
N TYR A 119 -20.70 9.72 6.17
CA TYR A 119 -21.19 10.55 5.09
C TYR A 119 -22.05 11.64 5.69
N GLU A 120 -21.70 12.92 5.44
CA GLU A 120 -22.57 14.03 5.76
C GLU A 120 -23.97 13.71 5.20
N GLU A 121 -25.02 13.96 5.97
CA GLU A 121 -26.40 13.86 5.49
C GLU A 121 -26.58 14.87 4.35
N VAL A 122 -26.25 14.46 3.13
CA VAL A 122 -26.51 15.26 1.95
C VAL A 122 -28.02 15.34 1.81
N ASN A 123 -28.55 16.55 1.58
CA ASN A 123 -29.95 16.72 1.26
C ASN A 123 -30.26 15.93 -0.02
N ASP A 124 -30.93 14.79 0.14
CA ASP A 124 -31.24 13.84 -0.94
C ASP A 124 -32.00 14.51 -2.09
N ASP A 125 -32.92 15.43 -1.79
CA ASP A 125 -33.72 16.13 -2.80
C ASP A 125 -32.83 17.05 -3.65
N GLU A 126 -31.87 17.72 -3.01
CA GLU A 126 -30.92 18.57 -3.71
C GLU A 126 -29.99 17.75 -4.61
N LYS A 127 -29.48 16.62 -4.10
CA LYS A 127 -28.64 15.72 -4.89
C LYS A 127 -29.40 15.12 -6.07
N LYS A 128 -30.67 14.74 -5.86
CA LYS A 128 -31.56 14.27 -6.93
C LYS A 128 -31.72 15.34 -8.03
N ARG A 129 -32.08 16.57 -7.65
CA ARG A 129 -32.21 17.69 -8.61
C ARG A 129 -30.92 17.93 -9.39
N GLN A 130 -29.78 17.91 -8.71
CA GLN A 130 -28.48 18.07 -9.38
C GLN A 130 -28.19 16.97 -10.40
N ILE A 131 -28.60 15.73 -10.13
CA ILE A 131 -28.48 14.62 -11.08
C ILE A 131 -29.42 14.84 -12.28
N GLU A 132 -30.69 15.18 -12.04
CA GLU A 132 -31.68 15.48 -13.10
C GLU A 132 -31.21 16.62 -14.02
N ASP A 133 -30.77 17.74 -13.44
CA ASP A 133 -30.22 18.88 -14.17
C ASP A 133 -28.96 18.50 -14.97
N SER A 134 -28.13 17.61 -14.43
CA SER A 134 -26.95 17.11 -15.14
C SER A 134 -27.32 16.26 -16.34
N ILE A 135 -28.32 15.37 -16.21
CA ILE A 135 -28.82 14.55 -17.30
C ILE A 135 -29.30 15.44 -18.45
N GLU A 136 -30.15 16.44 -18.16
CA GLU A 136 -30.67 17.35 -19.19
C GLU A 136 -29.55 18.17 -19.85
N ARG A 137 -28.59 18.68 -19.06
CA ARG A 137 -27.40 19.37 -19.61
C ARG A 137 -26.62 18.50 -20.58
N TYR A 138 -26.39 17.22 -20.26
CA TYR A 138 -25.66 16.32 -21.15
C TYR A 138 -26.47 15.89 -22.37
N LYS A 139 -27.81 15.77 -22.27
CA LYS A 139 -28.68 15.55 -23.45
C LYS A 139 -28.62 16.73 -24.42
N ILE A 140 -28.61 17.97 -23.93
CA ILE A 140 -28.44 19.16 -24.77
C ILE A 140 -27.07 19.14 -25.46
N LYS A 141 -25.99 18.95 -24.69
CA LYS A 141 -24.63 18.84 -25.25
C LYS A 141 -24.53 17.76 -26.33
N LYS A 142 -25.14 16.59 -26.10
CA LYS A 142 -25.17 15.50 -27.09
C LYS A 142 -25.86 15.90 -28.39
N ASN A 143 -26.95 16.67 -28.31
CA ASN A 143 -27.70 17.10 -29.49
C ASN A 143 -26.97 18.21 -30.28
N GLU A 144 -26.22 19.07 -29.58
CA GLU A 144 -25.47 20.18 -30.18
C GLU A 144 -24.10 19.76 -30.74
N ASP A 145 -23.48 18.72 -30.17
CA ASP A 145 -22.16 18.25 -30.59
C ASP A 145 -22.28 17.43 -31.89
N ALA A 146 -21.47 17.73 -32.89
CA ALA A 146 -21.45 17.02 -34.16
C ALA A 146 -20.50 15.80 -34.13
N ASP A 147 -19.60 15.73 -33.16
CA ASP A 147 -18.59 14.67 -33.03
C ASP A 147 -19.20 13.40 -32.42
N GLU A 148 -19.11 12.28 -33.16
CA GLU A 148 -19.73 11.01 -32.77
C GLU A 148 -19.06 10.39 -31.53
N TYR A 149 -17.76 10.63 -31.32
CA TYR A 149 -17.05 10.17 -30.13
C TYR A 149 -17.52 10.91 -28.88
N ASN A 150 -17.72 12.22 -28.96
CA ASN A 150 -18.29 12.99 -27.86
C ASN A 150 -19.72 12.57 -27.54
N LYS A 151 -20.55 12.28 -28.55
CA LYS A 151 -21.90 11.74 -28.34
C LYS A 151 -21.89 10.44 -27.56
N ALA A 152 -21.03 9.49 -27.95
CA ALA A 152 -20.87 8.23 -27.23
C ALA A 152 -20.41 8.45 -25.77
N ARG A 153 -19.50 9.41 -25.54
CA ARG A 153 -19.10 9.82 -24.19
C ARG A 153 -20.26 10.41 -23.39
N TYR A 154 -21.10 11.26 -23.99
CA TYR A 154 -22.25 11.83 -23.31
C TYR A 154 -23.29 10.76 -22.98
N ASP A 155 -23.55 9.80 -23.88
CA ASP A 155 -24.42 8.65 -23.60
C ASP A 155 -23.92 7.84 -22.40
N TRP A 156 -22.60 7.63 -22.30
CA TRP A 156 -22.01 6.96 -21.16
C TRP A 156 -22.22 7.75 -19.85
N ILE A 157 -22.04 9.08 -19.88
CA ILE A 157 -22.26 9.94 -18.70
C ILE A 157 -23.75 9.96 -18.31
N ILE A 158 -24.66 10.08 -19.28
CA ILE A 158 -26.10 10.05 -19.06
C ILE A 158 -26.49 8.72 -18.40
N GLY A 159 -26.03 7.59 -18.93
CA GLY A 159 -26.31 6.27 -18.34
C GLY A 159 -25.77 6.13 -16.90
N LEU A 160 -24.62 6.74 -16.58
CA LEU A 160 -24.09 6.79 -15.21
C LEU A 160 -24.99 7.61 -14.28
N LEU A 161 -25.48 8.75 -14.75
CA LEU A 161 -26.37 9.63 -14.00
C LEU A 161 -27.75 8.98 -13.82
N GLU A 162 -28.31 8.36 -14.85
CA GLU A 162 -29.58 7.62 -14.79
C GLU A 162 -29.49 6.44 -13.80
N ALA A 163 -28.39 5.68 -13.81
CA ALA A 163 -28.14 4.63 -12.83
C ALA A 163 -28.07 5.18 -11.39
N SER A 164 -27.55 6.40 -11.22
CA SER A 164 -27.47 7.09 -9.93
C SER A 164 -28.81 7.73 -9.50
N LEU A 165 -29.69 8.06 -10.46
CA LEU A 165 -31.03 8.60 -10.23
C LEU A 165 -32.03 7.51 -9.85
N LEU A 166 -31.85 6.30 -10.38
CA LEU A 166 -32.77 5.17 -10.20
C LEU A 166 -33.11 4.86 -8.73
N PRO A 167 -32.18 4.87 -7.76
CA PRO A 167 -32.52 4.65 -6.35
C PRO A 167 -33.51 5.68 -5.78
N TYR A 168 -33.43 6.94 -6.20
CA TYR A 168 -34.39 7.97 -5.79
C TYR A 168 -35.78 7.69 -6.35
N GLN A 169 -35.86 7.34 -7.64
CA GLN A 169 -37.12 6.99 -8.29
C GLN A 169 -37.74 5.74 -7.66
N ASN A 170 -36.93 4.72 -7.35
CA ASN A 170 -37.36 3.52 -6.66
C ASN A 170 -37.96 3.84 -5.29
N ARG A 171 -37.28 4.68 -4.50
CA ARG A 171 -37.75 5.11 -3.18
C ARG A 171 -39.08 5.88 -3.25
N GLU A 172 -39.20 6.84 -4.18
CA GLU A 172 -40.42 7.62 -4.37
C GLU A 172 -41.63 6.76 -4.79
N ASN A 173 -41.39 5.78 -5.65
CA ASN A 173 -42.43 4.89 -6.14
C ASN A 173 -42.67 3.67 -5.25
N ASN A 174 -41.95 3.56 -4.12
CA ASN A 174 -41.99 2.41 -3.22
C ASN A 174 -41.70 1.07 -3.96
N ILE A 175 -40.78 1.11 -4.93
CA ILE A 175 -40.33 -0.03 -5.72
C ILE A 175 -39.00 -0.51 -5.13
N ARG A 176 -38.96 -1.77 -4.68
CA ARG A 176 -37.70 -2.39 -4.25
C ARG A 176 -36.74 -2.46 -5.44
N ARG A 177 -35.44 -2.34 -5.18
CA ARG A 177 -34.37 -2.39 -6.18
C ARG A 177 -34.61 -3.47 -7.23
N THR A 178 -34.40 -3.10 -8.50
CA THR A 178 -34.74 -3.91 -9.68
C THR A 178 -33.65 -4.91 -10.10
N HIS A 179 -32.64 -5.12 -9.24
CA HIS A 179 -31.49 -5.95 -9.52
C HIS A 179 -31.19 -6.87 -8.34
N GLU A 180 -30.75 -8.08 -8.65
CA GLU A 180 -30.22 -9.00 -7.66
C GLU A 180 -28.79 -8.62 -7.31
N CYS A 181 -28.37 -8.96 -6.09
CA CYS A 181 -27.05 -8.62 -5.61
C CYS A 181 -26.29 -9.87 -5.17
N TYR A 182 -25.00 -9.88 -5.45
CA TYR A 182 -24.10 -10.95 -5.05
C TYR A 182 -22.79 -10.38 -4.53
N ILE A 183 -22.23 -10.98 -3.49
CA ILE A 183 -20.84 -10.71 -3.10
C ILE A 183 -19.93 -11.59 -3.94
N GLN A 184 -18.96 -10.99 -4.60
CA GLN A 184 -17.93 -11.68 -5.36
C GLN A 184 -16.56 -11.47 -4.71
N LEU A 185 -15.82 -12.57 -4.55
CA LEU A 185 -14.39 -12.56 -4.26
C LEU A 185 -13.64 -12.78 -5.57
N SER A 186 -12.72 -11.88 -5.87
CA SER A 186 -11.84 -11.97 -7.03
C SER A 186 -10.39 -11.72 -6.61
N PHE A 187 -9.44 -12.07 -7.47
CA PHE A 187 -8.07 -11.64 -7.32
C PHE A 187 -7.49 -11.14 -8.64
N LYS A 188 -6.47 -10.30 -8.55
CA LYS A 188 -5.56 -9.96 -9.66
C LYS A 188 -4.13 -10.23 -9.20
N SER A 189 -3.27 -10.59 -10.15
CA SER A 189 -1.83 -10.58 -9.90
C SER A 189 -1.34 -9.15 -10.07
N ASP A 190 -0.36 -8.73 -9.27
CA ASP A 190 0.34 -7.46 -9.48
C ASP A 190 0.97 -7.32 -10.89
N GLN A 191 1.24 -8.44 -11.58
CA GLN A 191 1.78 -8.49 -12.94
C GLN A 191 0.71 -8.64 -14.05
N GLN A 192 -0.56 -8.79 -13.70
CA GLN A 192 -1.64 -9.02 -14.67
C GLN A 192 -2.81 -8.07 -14.44
N GLU A 193 -3.29 -7.43 -15.51
CA GLU A 193 -4.46 -6.54 -15.43
C GLU A 193 -5.78 -7.31 -15.28
N GLU A 194 -5.84 -8.56 -15.74
CA GLU A 194 -7.09 -9.31 -15.76
C GLU A 194 -7.49 -9.78 -14.34
N THR A 195 -8.75 -9.53 -14.02
CA THR A 195 -9.37 -10.03 -12.81
C THR A 195 -9.79 -11.48 -12.96
N VAL A 196 -9.41 -12.31 -11.99
CA VAL A 196 -9.86 -13.69 -11.90
C VAL A 196 -10.89 -13.83 -10.76
N LYS A 197 -12.10 -14.25 -11.12
CA LYS A 197 -13.16 -14.58 -10.16
C LYS A 197 -12.80 -15.86 -9.39
N ILE A 198 -12.85 -15.81 -8.05
CA ILE A 198 -12.70 -16.98 -7.18
C ILE A 198 -14.07 -17.59 -6.90
N GLY A 199 -15.05 -16.75 -6.54
CA GLY A 199 -16.36 -17.23 -6.13
C GLY A 199 -17.37 -16.11 -5.97
N ARG A 200 -18.66 -16.47 -6.01
CA ARG A 200 -19.79 -15.54 -5.87
C ARG A 200 -20.83 -16.17 -4.95
N VAL A 201 -21.40 -15.38 -4.05
CA VAL A 201 -22.44 -15.81 -3.11
C VAL A 201 -23.60 -14.82 -3.11
N PRO A 202 -24.84 -15.23 -2.81
CA PRO A 202 -25.97 -14.31 -2.67
C PRO A 202 -25.69 -13.21 -1.64
N TYR A 203 -26.15 -11.99 -1.90
CA TYR A 203 -26.01 -10.85 -0.99
C TYR A 203 -26.97 -10.96 0.21
N ASN A 204 -26.61 -11.80 1.18
CA ASN A 204 -27.36 -12.04 2.41
C ASN A 204 -26.65 -11.55 3.68
N ARG A 205 -25.53 -10.87 3.49
CA ARG A 205 -24.65 -10.30 4.52
C ARG A 205 -23.99 -9.06 3.95
N LYS A 206 -23.46 -8.20 4.81
CA LYS A 206 -22.74 -6.99 4.42
C LYS A 206 -21.35 -7.33 3.86
N LEU A 207 -20.83 -6.47 3.00
CA LEU A 207 -19.56 -6.69 2.31
C LEU A 207 -18.40 -6.89 3.30
N PHE A 208 -18.36 -6.08 4.37
CA PHE A 208 -17.33 -6.19 5.41
C PHE A 208 -17.36 -7.55 6.15
N GLU A 209 -18.53 -8.18 6.29
CA GLU A 209 -18.66 -9.50 6.91
C GLU A 209 -18.05 -10.59 6.04
N ALA A 210 -18.14 -10.45 4.71
CA ALA A 210 -17.46 -11.35 3.77
C ALA A 210 -15.94 -11.20 3.85
N VAL A 211 -15.42 -9.98 3.94
CA VAL A 211 -13.99 -9.71 4.17
C VAL A 211 -13.55 -10.34 5.50
N LYS A 212 -14.28 -10.10 6.59
CA LYS A 212 -13.98 -10.68 7.90
C LYS A 212 -13.98 -12.21 7.87
N CYS A 213 -14.92 -12.82 7.15
CA CYS A 213 -14.96 -14.27 6.94
C CYS A 213 -13.70 -14.77 6.22
N PHE A 214 -13.28 -14.10 5.15
CA PHE A 214 -12.07 -14.42 4.41
C PHE A 214 -10.80 -14.28 5.26
N MET A 215 -10.69 -13.21 6.04
CA MET A 215 -9.58 -13.00 6.95
C MET A 215 -9.52 -14.07 8.05
N ASN A 216 -10.67 -14.53 8.54
CA ASN A 216 -10.75 -15.69 9.42
C ASN A 216 -10.31 -17.00 8.73
N ILE A 217 -10.65 -17.19 7.46
CA ILE A 217 -10.18 -18.35 6.68
C ILE A 217 -8.65 -18.34 6.58
N ILE A 218 -8.03 -17.18 6.36
CA ILE A 218 -6.58 -17.05 6.16
C ILE A 218 -5.79 -17.08 7.47
N PHE A 219 -6.18 -16.26 8.45
CA PHE A 219 -5.43 -16.02 9.67
C PHE A 219 -6.04 -16.68 10.91
N GLY A 220 -7.36 -16.90 10.92
CA GLY A 220 -8.07 -17.47 12.06
C GLY A 220 -7.62 -18.90 12.39
N GLY A 221 -7.63 -19.24 13.69
CA GLY A 221 -7.23 -20.55 14.19
C GLY A 221 -5.73 -20.84 14.12
N ARG A 222 -4.89 -19.84 13.82
CA ARG A 222 -3.43 -19.94 13.94
C ARG A 222 -3.00 -19.56 15.35
N HIS A 223 -2.23 -20.43 16.00
CA HIS A 223 -1.66 -20.16 17.32
C HIS A 223 -0.21 -19.67 17.25
N SER A 224 0.46 -19.86 16.11
CA SER A 224 1.80 -19.34 15.85
C SER A 224 1.71 -17.94 15.28
N VAL A 225 2.66 -17.08 15.68
CA VAL A 225 2.88 -15.76 15.08
C VAL A 225 3.06 -15.88 13.56
N VAL A 226 2.40 -15.00 12.81
CA VAL A 226 2.56 -14.88 11.36
C VAL A 226 3.77 -13.99 11.08
N ASN A 227 4.75 -14.52 10.35
CA ASN A 227 5.94 -13.75 9.98
C ASN A 227 5.68 -13.02 8.67
N VAL A 228 5.93 -11.71 8.64
CA VAL A 228 5.72 -10.85 7.49
C VAL A 228 7.00 -10.05 7.26
N GLU A 229 7.58 -10.11 6.06
CA GLU A 229 8.79 -9.32 5.79
C GLU A 229 8.44 -7.82 5.71
N SER A 230 7.46 -7.44 4.87
CA SER A 230 6.90 -6.09 4.81
C SER A 230 5.38 -6.08 4.96
N MET A 231 4.91 -5.22 5.87
CA MET A 231 3.50 -4.91 6.10
C MET A 231 3.21 -3.48 5.64
N LYS A 232 2.21 -3.31 4.78
CA LYS A 232 1.78 -2.02 4.25
C LYS A 232 0.34 -1.72 4.63
N VAL A 233 0.09 -0.46 4.96
CA VAL A 233 -1.25 0.09 5.20
C VAL A 233 -1.41 1.29 4.28
N ASP A 234 -2.19 1.12 3.21
CA ASP A 234 -2.34 2.12 2.15
C ASP A 234 -3.43 3.14 2.45
N CYS A 235 -4.57 2.69 2.99
CA CYS A 235 -5.68 3.58 3.27
C CYS A 235 -5.51 4.25 4.66
N PRO A 236 -5.51 5.59 4.73
CA PRO A 236 -5.24 6.33 5.97
C PRO A 236 -6.38 6.22 7.00
N ASN A 237 -7.61 5.97 6.55
CA ASN A 237 -8.78 5.76 7.40
C ASN A 237 -9.45 4.45 6.99
N GLN A 238 -9.33 3.39 7.80
CA GLN A 238 -9.97 2.10 7.51
C GLN A 238 -10.12 1.24 8.76
N ILE A 239 -11.05 0.29 8.70
CA ILE A 239 -11.11 -0.82 9.66
C ILE A 239 -10.49 -2.07 9.02
N ILE A 240 -9.35 -2.48 9.53
CA ILE A 240 -8.67 -3.72 9.14
C ILE A 240 -9.35 -4.90 9.85
N ARG A 241 -9.93 -5.82 9.07
CA ARG A 241 -10.79 -6.91 9.54
C ARG A 241 -10.01 -8.17 9.94
N LEU A 242 -9.35 -8.17 11.10
CA LEU A 242 -8.50 -9.29 11.54
C LEU A 242 -9.21 -10.26 12.50
N PRO A 243 -8.87 -11.56 12.51
CA PRO A 243 -9.38 -12.48 13.53
C PRO A 243 -8.82 -12.15 14.92
N GLU A 244 -9.58 -12.46 15.96
CA GLU A 244 -9.16 -12.22 17.35
C GLU A 244 -7.92 -13.05 17.72
N GLY A 245 -7.01 -12.42 18.47
CA GLY A 245 -5.79 -13.05 19.00
C GLY A 245 -4.68 -13.28 17.98
N ILE A 246 -4.83 -12.85 16.73
CA ILE A 246 -3.75 -12.95 15.74
C ILE A 246 -2.57 -12.07 16.12
N LYS A 247 -1.36 -12.58 15.89
CA LYS A 247 -0.09 -11.87 16.11
C LYS A 247 0.77 -11.91 14.86
N PHE A 248 1.39 -10.78 14.55
CA PHE A 248 2.31 -10.59 13.43
C PHE A 248 3.70 -10.22 13.93
N ASN A 249 4.72 -10.85 13.37
CA ASN A 249 6.11 -10.41 13.47
C ASN A 249 6.48 -9.76 12.14
N ILE A 250 6.69 -8.44 12.14
CA ILE A 250 7.00 -7.65 10.95
C ILE A 250 8.45 -7.16 10.99
N ARG A 251 9.13 -7.06 9.85
CA ARG A 251 10.47 -6.42 9.78
C ARG A 251 10.43 -5.01 9.21
N HIS A 252 9.44 -4.75 8.38
CA HIS A 252 9.27 -3.51 7.65
C HIS A 252 7.80 -3.07 7.72
N LEU A 253 7.59 -1.81 8.09
CA LEU A 253 6.29 -1.15 8.06
C LEU A 253 6.29 -0.07 6.98
N GLU A 254 5.28 -0.10 6.12
CA GLU A 254 5.03 0.87 5.07
C GLU A 254 3.69 1.57 5.33
N HIS A 255 3.67 2.90 5.35
CA HIS A 255 2.43 3.68 5.46
C HIS A 255 2.56 5.00 4.72
N LEU A 256 1.53 5.46 4.01
CA LEU A 256 1.65 6.68 3.21
C LEU A 256 1.88 7.94 4.06
N ILE A 257 1.11 8.16 5.13
CA ILE A 257 1.05 9.48 5.77
C ILE A 257 1.54 9.46 7.23
N ASP A 258 0.92 8.65 8.10
CA ASP A 258 1.14 8.68 9.55
C ASP A 258 1.59 7.31 10.11
N VAL A 259 2.90 7.16 10.28
CA VAL A 259 3.54 5.92 10.76
C VAL A 259 3.24 5.67 12.25
N GLU A 260 3.35 6.70 13.09
CA GLU A 260 3.17 6.55 14.55
C GLU A 260 1.75 6.10 14.86
N ARG A 261 0.77 6.74 14.24
CA ARG A 261 -0.63 6.40 14.39
C ARG A 261 -0.91 4.95 13.97
N SER A 262 -0.41 4.57 12.80
CA SER A 262 -0.62 3.23 12.27
C SER A 262 0.04 2.18 13.13
N LEU A 263 1.27 2.43 13.59
CA LEU A 263 1.97 1.53 14.49
C LEU A 263 1.22 1.38 15.82
N ASN A 264 0.78 2.48 16.42
CA ASN A 264 0.01 2.49 17.67
C ASN A 264 -1.29 1.67 17.54
N ALA A 265 -2.01 1.82 16.43
CA ALA A 265 -3.20 1.04 16.15
C ALA A 265 -2.90 -0.46 15.95
N LEU A 266 -1.74 -0.80 15.38
CA LEU A 266 -1.31 -2.17 15.13
C LEU A 266 -0.70 -2.87 16.35
N LEU A 267 -0.26 -2.15 17.39
CA LEU A 267 0.34 -2.74 18.61
C LEU A 267 -0.42 -3.96 19.17
N PRO A 268 -1.77 -3.98 19.25
CA PRO A 268 -2.51 -5.14 19.76
C PRO A 268 -2.29 -6.43 18.95
N VAL A 269 -1.95 -6.33 17.66
CA VAL A 269 -1.74 -7.46 16.75
C VAL A 269 -0.27 -7.67 16.39
N LEU A 270 0.65 -6.84 16.88
CA LEU A 270 2.08 -7.06 16.73
C LEU A 270 2.61 -7.94 17.87
N ASP A 271 3.60 -8.77 17.53
CA ASP A 271 4.38 -9.54 18.47
C ASP A 271 5.50 -8.66 19.05
N GLU A 272 5.76 -8.78 20.36
CA GLU A 272 6.76 -7.93 21.04
C GLU A 272 8.17 -8.09 20.45
N SER A 273 8.50 -9.25 19.86
CA SER A 273 9.81 -9.50 19.26
C SER A 273 10.14 -8.65 18.03
N CYS A 274 9.13 -8.00 17.43
CA CYS A 274 9.36 -7.12 16.28
C CYS A 274 9.55 -5.65 16.65
N LEU A 275 9.43 -5.28 17.93
CA LEU A 275 9.54 -3.90 18.38
C LEU A 275 10.96 -3.58 18.92
N PRO A 276 11.54 -2.41 18.58
CA PRO A 276 11.07 -1.44 17.60
C PRO A 276 11.18 -1.97 16.15
N ILE A 277 10.31 -1.47 15.26
CA ILE A 277 10.33 -1.87 13.85
C ILE A 277 11.65 -1.46 13.21
N LYS A 278 12.31 -2.42 12.55
CA LYS A 278 13.64 -2.20 11.98
C LYS A 278 13.65 -1.29 10.77
N ARG A 279 12.69 -1.48 9.85
CA ARG A 279 12.57 -0.67 8.63
C ARG A 279 11.24 0.05 8.60
N ILE A 280 11.26 1.34 8.29
CA ILE A 280 10.06 2.15 8.11
C ILE A 280 10.13 2.82 6.74
N THR A 281 9.03 2.77 5.99
CA THR A 281 8.87 3.55 4.76
C THR A 281 7.61 4.37 4.84
N THR A 282 7.73 5.66 4.53
CA THR A 282 6.58 6.56 4.50
C THR A 282 6.66 7.54 3.36
N TYR A 283 5.53 8.01 2.83
CA TYR A 283 5.58 9.09 1.86
C TYR A 283 5.94 10.41 2.55
N ARG A 284 5.38 10.68 3.74
CA ARG A 284 5.61 11.95 4.47
C ARG A 284 6.08 11.73 5.91
N ILE A 285 6.96 12.60 6.37
CA ILE A 285 7.34 12.80 7.78
C ILE A 285 7.07 14.26 8.16
N ASN A 286 6.31 14.48 9.22
CA ASN A 286 6.15 15.80 9.82
C ASN A 286 7.17 15.96 10.94
N ALA A 287 8.05 16.94 10.83
CA ALA A 287 9.07 17.26 11.82
C ALA A 287 8.78 18.67 12.40
N PRO A 288 9.14 18.96 13.66
CA PRO A 288 9.88 18.13 14.60
C PRO A 288 8.98 17.23 15.48
N GLU A 289 7.78 16.87 15.02
CA GLU A 289 6.81 16.04 15.79
C GLU A 289 7.43 14.75 16.36
N GLU A 290 6.76 14.13 17.35
CA GLU A 290 7.20 12.92 18.05
C GLU A 290 7.26 11.68 17.13
N ASN A 291 8.26 11.65 16.26
CA ASN A 291 8.62 10.55 15.36
C ASN A 291 9.42 9.47 16.12
N SER A 292 8.92 9.05 17.28
CA SER A 292 9.62 8.18 18.24
C SER A 292 10.01 6.83 17.63
N SER A 293 9.17 6.28 16.76
CA SER A 293 9.33 5.02 16.05
C SER A 293 10.33 5.15 14.92
N ILE A 294 10.26 6.24 14.15
CA ILE A 294 11.24 6.56 13.09
C ILE A 294 12.64 6.69 13.69
N ARG A 295 12.79 7.38 14.83
CA ARG A 295 14.08 7.53 15.52
C ARG A 295 14.63 6.22 16.11
N LYS A 296 13.79 5.19 16.31
CA LYS A 296 14.21 3.87 16.81
C LYS A 296 14.48 2.86 15.69
N ALA A 297 14.08 3.17 14.46
CA ALA A 297 14.30 2.30 13.31
C ALA A 297 15.78 2.25 12.90
N GLU A 298 16.21 1.10 12.39
CA GLU A 298 17.53 0.94 11.79
C GLU A 298 17.59 1.57 10.40
N GLU A 299 16.48 1.56 9.67
CA GLU A 299 16.34 2.06 8.30
C GLU A 299 15.04 2.83 8.11
N VAL A 300 15.15 4.03 7.56
CA VAL A 300 14.01 4.92 7.27
C VAL A 300 14.06 5.34 5.81
N THR A 301 12.97 5.12 5.10
CA THR A 301 12.77 5.62 3.73
C THR A 301 11.64 6.63 3.74
N CYS A 302 11.86 7.83 3.20
CA CYS A 302 10.79 8.80 3.03
C CYS A 302 10.89 9.62 1.74
N ARG A 303 9.77 10.19 1.29
CA ARG A 303 9.73 11.09 0.13
C ARG A 303 9.63 12.55 0.49
N ARG A 304 8.91 12.90 1.55
CA ARG A 304 8.67 14.29 1.93
C ARG A 304 8.92 14.48 3.41
N ILE A 305 9.74 15.47 3.77
CA ILE A 305 9.87 15.97 5.14
C ILE A 305 9.22 17.35 5.18
N SER A 306 8.41 17.61 6.20
CA SER A 306 7.68 18.88 6.37
C SER A 306 7.94 19.46 7.75
N GLY A 307 7.88 20.79 7.89
CA GLY A 307 8.00 21.50 9.17
C GLY A 307 9.43 21.82 9.62
N MET A 308 10.46 21.26 8.95
CA MET A 308 11.84 21.73 9.03
C MET A 308 12.62 21.40 7.75
N GLU A 309 13.81 21.95 7.62
CA GLU A 309 14.71 21.63 6.50
C GLU A 309 15.03 20.12 6.47
N PRO A 310 14.84 19.43 5.32
CA PRO A 310 15.00 17.97 5.23
C PRO A 310 16.36 17.47 5.68
N ILE A 311 17.44 18.14 5.28
CA ILE A 311 18.80 17.73 5.63
C ILE A 311 19.05 17.86 7.13
N ASP A 312 18.60 18.95 7.77
CA ASP A 312 18.73 19.12 9.21
C ASP A 312 17.99 18.00 9.97
N PHE A 313 16.81 17.61 9.49
CA PHE A 313 16.07 16.50 10.08
C PHE A 313 16.84 15.19 9.93
N ILE A 314 17.31 14.87 8.72
CA ILE A 314 18.07 13.66 8.39
C ILE A 314 19.36 13.58 9.23
N GLN A 315 20.07 14.69 9.40
CA GLN A 315 21.26 14.78 10.24
C GLN A 315 20.95 14.45 11.72
N SER A 316 19.75 14.84 12.19
CA SER A 316 19.27 14.59 13.55
C SER A 316 18.86 13.14 13.81
N LEU A 317 18.67 12.31 12.78
CA LEU A 317 18.25 10.93 12.94
C LEU A 317 19.42 10.06 13.42
N PRO A 318 19.21 9.22 14.47
CA PRO A 318 20.22 8.27 14.93
C PRO A 318 20.23 6.97 14.09
N CYS A 319 19.39 6.87 13.07
CA CYS A 319 19.20 5.68 12.25
C CYS A 319 20.49 5.31 11.50
N LEU A 320 20.68 4.01 11.23
CA LEU A 320 21.83 3.53 10.45
C LEU A 320 21.65 3.82 8.96
N LYS A 321 20.43 3.75 8.45
CA LYS A 321 20.14 3.95 7.04
C LYS A 321 19.02 4.95 6.85
N VAL A 322 19.24 5.96 6.02
CA VAL A 322 18.20 6.94 5.66
C VAL A 322 18.15 7.10 4.16
N ASN A 323 16.99 6.82 3.58
CA ASN A 323 16.74 6.96 2.15
C ASN A 323 15.72 8.08 1.95
N TYR A 324 16.10 9.15 1.24
CA TYR A 324 15.27 10.31 1.00
C TYR A 324 15.09 10.55 -0.52
N PHE A 325 13.89 10.29 -1.01
CA PHE A 325 13.56 10.36 -2.44
C PHE A 325 12.53 11.46 -2.69
N TYR A 326 13.00 12.69 -2.76
CA TYR A 326 12.19 13.90 -2.80
C TYR A 326 11.37 14.04 -4.10
N ASP A 327 10.15 14.56 -3.97
CA ASP A 327 9.15 14.66 -5.06
C ASP A 327 9.32 15.92 -5.93
N GLU A 328 9.84 17.03 -5.37
CA GLU A 328 9.92 18.30 -6.10
C GLU A 328 11.11 19.18 -5.65
N GLN A 329 12.20 19.24 -6.42
CA GLN A 329 13.27 20.26 -6.35
C GLN A 329 14.30 20.16 -5.19
N TYR A 330 14.91 18.99 -4.94
CA TYR A 330 16.20 18.94 -4.21
C TYR A 330 17.32 19.12 -5.24
N ASN A 331 17.82 20.35 -5.40
CA ASN A 331 18.32 20.76 -6.71
C ASN A 331 19.52 21.72 -6.73
N ASP A 332 20.49 21.59 -5.82
CA ASP A 332 21.85 22.00 -6.14
C ASP A 332 22.92 21.04 -5.59
N GLY A 333 24.04 20.89 -6.31
CA GLY A 333 25.18 20.11 -5.84
C GLY A 333 25.85 20.71 -4.59
N GLY A 334 25.51 21.95 -4.23
CA GLY A 334 25.98 22.63 -3.03
C GLY A 334 25.40 22.03 -1.75
N GLU A 335 24.12 21.67 -1.71
CA GLU A 335 23.49 20.99 -0.57
C GLU A 335 24.11 19.61 -0.32
N ALA A 336 24.33 18.84 -1.39
CA ALA A 336 25.02 17.55 -1.29
C ALA A 336 26.45 17.72 -0.75
N LEU A 337 27.19 18.73 -1.24
CA LEU A 337 28.52 19.04 -0.75
C LEU A 337 28.53 19.49 0.71
N ASN A 338 27.58 20.33 1.12
CA ASN A 338 27.42 20.76 2.51
C ASN A 338 27.12 19.57 3.43
N PHE A 339 26.27 18.64 2.99
CA PHE A 339 25.99 17.41 3.71
C PHE A 339 27.23 16.51 3.84
N ILE A 340 28.01 16.37 2.76
CA ILE A 340 29.29 15.62 2.80
C ILE A 340 30.26 16.25 3.79
N LYS A 341 30.46 17.58 3.75
CA LYS A 341 31.32 18.30 4.71
C LYS A 341 30.86 18.07 6.15
N TYR A 342 29.55 18.16 6.40
CA TYR A 342 28.97 17.82 7.70
C TYR A 342 29.34 16.39 8.14
N LEU A 343 29.23 15.40 7.24
CA LEU A 343 29.58 14.02 7.58
C LEU A 343 31.06 13.84 7.88
N LEU A 344 31.96 14.54 7.16
CA LEU A 344 33.41 14.50 7.41
C LEU A 344 33.79 15.05 8.79
N GLU A 345 33.05 16.04 9.30
CA GLU A 345 33.26 16.61 10.63
C GLU A 345 32.66 15.76 11.77
N LYS A 346 31.67 14.92 11.49
CA LYS A 346 30.94 14.15 12.51
C LYS A 346 31.45 12.72 12.61
N ASP A 347 31.61 12.26 13.85
CA ASP A 347 31.99 10.87 14.12
C ASP A 347 30.77 9.93 14.08
N LYS A 348 30.23 9.69 12.87
CA LYS A 348 29.14 8.72 12.65
C LYS A 348 29.69 7.28 12.65
N ARG A 349 28.81 6.31 12.92
CA ARG A 349 29.15 4.89 13.03
C ARG A 349 29.46 4.29 11.65
N VAL A 350 30.39 3.34 11.58
CA VAL A 350 30.60 2.50 10.39
C VAL A 350 29.30 1.74 10.05
N GLY A 351 28.93 1.73 8.77
CA GLY A 351 27.67 1.19 8.26
C GLY A 351 26.55 2.24 8.13
N THR A 352 26.78 3.48 8.57
CA THR A 352 25.83 4.58 8.35
C THR A 352 25.73 4.85 6.84
N THR A 353 24.51 4.79 6.30
CA THR A 353 24.22 4.97 4.88
C THR A 353 23.13 6.01 4.66
N TYR A 354 23.34 6.88 3.69
CA TYR A 354 22.36 7.82 3.20
C TYR A 354 22.13 7.58 1.71
N GLN A 355 20.88 7.60 1.28
CA GLN A 355 20.51 7.57 -0.14
C GLN A 355 19.64 8.76 -0.48
N PHE A 356 19.94 9.41 -1.61
CA PHE A 356 19.21 10.57 -2.09
C PHE A 356 18.81 10.38 -3.56
N GLY A 357 17.57 10.72 -3.91
CA GLY A 357 17.14 10.83 -5.30
C GLY A 357 17.65 12.13 -5.93
N ILE A 358 18.27 12.05 -7.12
CA ILE A 358 18.86 13.19 -7.83
C ILE A 358 18.32 13.28 -9.26
N LEU A 359 17.84 14.47 -9.64
CA LEU A 359 17.29 14.80 -10.96
C LEU A 359 18.34 15.37 -11.95
N LYS A 360 19.46 15.89 -11.44
CA LYS A 360 20.53 16.56 -12.21
C LYS A 360 21.67 15.63 -12.62
N ASN A 361 22.58 16.17 -13.43
CA ASN A 361 23.81 15.49 -13.85
C ASN A 361 24.71 15.22 -12.63
N ILE A 362 24.81 13.95 -12.25
CA ILE A 362 25.64 13.49 -11.13
C ILE A 362 27.11 13.89 -11.27
N MET A 363 27.59 14.07 -12.51
CA MET A 363 28.97 14.48 -12.78
C MET A 363 29.27 15.88 -12.24
N GLU A 364 28.31 16.81 -12.29
CA GLU A 364 28.51 18.15 -11.72
C GLU A 364 28.76 18.09 -10.21
N ILE A 365 28.11 17.17 -9.50
CA ILE A 365 28.30 16.96 -8.07
C ILE A 365 29.70 16.40 -7.80
N PHE A 366 30.15 15.44 -8.62
CA PHE A 366 31.48 14.85 -8.49
C PHE A 366 32.58 15.88 -8.78
N ASP A 367 32.43 16.68 -9.84
CA ASP A 367 33.35 17.76 -10.20
C ASP A 367 33.44 18.80 -9.08
N MET A 368 32.31 19.20 -8.49
CA MET A 368 32.27 20.11 -7.34
C MET A 368 32.97 19.54 -6.09
N ILE A 369 32.80 18.25 -5.81
CA ILE A 369 33.46 17.56 -4.70
C ILE A 369 34.97 17.52 -4.92
N GLU A 370 35.41 17.14 -6.11
CA GLU A 370 36.83 17.10 -6.50
C GLU A 370 37.47 18.49 -6.42
N GLU A 371 36.81 19.52 -6.96
CA GLU A 371 37.33 20.89 -6.93
C GLU A 371 37.48 21.44 -5.51
N GLN A 372 36.56 21.12 -4.59
CA GLN A 372 36.60 21.67 -3.23
C GLN A 372 37.43 20.85 -2.23
N LEU A 373 37.64 19.55 -2.49
CA LEU A 373 38.37 18.65 -1.56
C LEU A 373 39.72 18.15 -2.10
N LYS A 374 40.06 18.49 -3.36
CA LYS A 374 41.34 18.36 -4.11
C LYS A 374 42.27 17.22 -3.71
N ASP A 375 42.92 17.31 -2.56
CA ASP A 375 43.99 16.40 -2.14
C ASP A 375 43.50 15.19 -1.30
N ASN A 376 42.20 15.12 -1.00
CA ASN A 376 41.60 14.10 -0.11
C ASN A 376 40.54 13.23 -0.80
N VAL A 377 40.51 13.19 -2.14
CA VAL A 377 39.48 12.45 -2.88
C VAL A 377 40.14 11.44 -3.81
N THR A 378 39.69 10.18 -3.76
CA THR A 378 40.03 9.16 -4.75
C THR A 378 38.79 8.89 -5.60
N ILE A 379 38.89 9.12 -6.91
CA ILE A 379 37.79 8.89 -7.85
C ILE A 379 38.09 7.66 -8.69
N ASN A 380 37.14 6.73 -8.73
CA ASN A 380 37.12 5.60 -9.64
C ASN A 380 35.86 5.69 -10.50
N LEU A 381 36.02 6.25 -11.70
CA LEU A 381 34.91 6.49 -12.63
C LEU A 381 34.34 5.18 -13.18
N ASP A 382 35.16 4.14 -13.35
CA ASP A 382 34.72 2.82 -13.86
C ASP A 382 33.76 2.16 -12.87
N ASP A 383 34.02 2.32 -11.57
CA ASP A 383 33.18 1.79 -10.48
C ASP A 383 32.10 2.79 -10.01
N GLN A 384 31.98 3.96 -10.66
CA GLN A 384 31.04 5.03 -10.27
C GLN A 384 31.17 5.42 -8.78
N LEU A 385 32.41 5.42 -8.28
CA LEU A 385 32.73 5.49 -6.86
C LEU A 385 33.71 6.62 -6.57
N LEU A 386 33.42 7.37 -5.53
CA LEU A 386 34.27 8.42 -4.97
C LEU A 386 34.54 8.11 -3.50
N ILE A 387 35.79 8.16 -3.09
CA ILE A 387 36.24 7.82 -1.72
C ILE A 387 36.91 9.04 -1.08
N ILE A 388 36.47 9.39 0.12
CA ILE A 388 37.03 10.48 0.92
C ILE A 388 37.48 9.91 2.27
N PRO A 389 38.77 9.99 2.64
CA PRO A 389 39.25 9.58 3.95
C PRO A 389 38.57 10.39 5.07
N MET A 390 38.22 9.71 6.15
CA MET A 390 37.69 10.32 7.38
C MET A 390 38.65 10.10 8.54
N ASN A 391 38.39 10.78 9.66
CA ASN A 391 39.12 10.56 10.91
C ASN A 391 38.97 9.11 11.40
N GLY A 392 40.04 8.55 11.97
CA GLY A 392 40.02 7.26 12.69
C GLY A 392 39.66 6.05 11.81
N SER A 393 40.57 5.62 10.93
CA SER A 393 40.44 4.46 10.03
C SER A 393 39.06 4.31 9.36
N LYS A 394 38.37 5.42 9.08
CA LYS A 394 37.11 5.46 8.35
C LYS A 394 37.31 6.12 6.99
N GLN A 395 36.39 5.85 6.09
CA GLN A 395 36.30 6.53 4.80
C GLN A 395 34.83 6.67 4.41
N LEU A 396 34.52 7.75 3.72
CA LEU A 396 33.24 8.00 3.10
C LEU A 396 33.29 7.47 1.66
N GLN A 397 32.35 6.60 1.32
CA GLN A 397 32.17 6.09 -0.04
C GLN A 397 30.91 6.69 -0.63
N ILE A 398 31.05 7.36 -1.77
CA ILE A 398 29.99 8.02 -2.51
C ILE A 398 29.87 7.32 -3.85
N SER A 399 28.75 6.65 -4.06
CA SER A 399 28.46 5.93 -5.30
C SER A 399 27.13 6.40 -5.87
N TYR A 400 26.93 6.22 -7.17
CA TYR A 400 25.62 6.48 -7.78
C TYR A 400 25.19 5.31 -8.64
N ARG A 401 23.89 5.24 -8.89
CA ARG A 401 23.31 4.34 -9.89
C ARG A 401 22.22 5.06 -10.64
N LYS A 402 22.06 4.73 -11.93
CA LYS A 402 20.89 5.15 -12.69
C LYS A 402 19.65 4.50 -12.08
N ASN A 403 18.58 5.26 -11.93
CA ASN A 403 17.29 4.68 -11.57
C ASN A 403 16.72 3.99 -12.83
N ILE A 404 16.69 2.65 -12.83
CA ILE A 404 16.26 1.82 -13.98
C ILE A 404 14.86 1.22 -13.70
N GLU A 405 14.32 1.43 -12.50
CA GLU A 405 13.16 0.72 -11.96
C GLU A 405 11.97 1.67 -11.74
N ASN A 406 10.99 1.62 -12.66
CA ASN A 406 9.61 2.10 -12.49
C ASN A 406 8.92 1.35 -11.34
N VAL A 407 9.28 1.60 -10.08
CA VAL A 407 8.73 0.78 -8.98
C VAL A 407 7.82 1.57 -8.06
N PHE A 408 7.75 2.91 -8.11
CA PHE A 408 6.90 3.62 -7.16
C PHE A 408 6.33 4.96 -7.66
N PHE A 409 5.04 4.90 -8.04
CA PHE A 409 4.05 5.99 -8.18
C PHE A 409 4.30 7.00 -9.32
N ASP A 410 3.26 7.27 -10.13
CA ASP A 410 3.21 7.99 -11.42
C ASP A 410 3.70 9.48 -11.44
N PHE A 411 4.90 9.79 -10.92
CA PHE A 411 5.50 11.14 -10.89
C PHE A 411 6.90 11.15 -11.53
N ASP A 412 7.46 12.34 -11.83
CA ASP A 412 8.81 12.50 -12.40
C ASP A 412 9.89 11.91 -11.47
N GLU A 413 10.32 10.67 -11.74
CA GLU A 413 11.28 9.95 -10.89
C GLU A 413 12.71 10.53 -10.95
N PRO A 414 13.50 10.42 -9.86
CA PRO A 414 14.91 10.82 -9.88
C PRO A 414 15.70 10.00 -10.91
N ALA A 415 16.47 10.67 -11.77
CA ALA A 415 17.29 10.01 -12.79
C ALA A 415 18.42 9.15 -12.19
N PHE A 416 18.94 9.55 -11.02
CA PHE A 416 20.02 8.87 -10.31
C PHE A 416 19.71 8.73 -8.82
N ILE A 417 20.25 7.68 -8.20
CA ILE A 417 20.27 7.52 -6.76
C ILE A 417 21.73 7.67 -6.30
N LEU A 418 22.01 8.71 -5.50
CA LEU A 418 23.29 8.90 -4.84
C LEU A 418 23.27 8.15 -3.51
N LYS A 419 24.26 7.31 -3.29
CA LYS A 419 24.48 6.58 -2.03
C LYS A 419 25.76 7.06 -1.39
N ILE A 420 25.67 7.49 -0.14
CA ILE A 420 26.79 7.91 0.71
C ILE A 420 26.88 6.92 1.87
N GLU A 421 28.03 6.26 2.05
CA GLU A 421 28.23 5.23 3.07
C GLU A 421 29.52 5.47 3.85
N ILE A 422 29.47 5.28 5.16
CA ILE A 422 30.65 5.35 6.03
C ILE A 422 31.16 3.94 6.26
N VAL A 423 32.37 3.65 5.78
CA VAL A 423 32.99 2.32 5.91
C VAL A 423 34.29 2.41 6.71
N GLY A 424 34.69 1.30 7.34
CA GLY A 424 36.03 1.17 7.89
C GLY A 424 37.05 0.99 6.77
N LYS A 425 38.27 1.51 6.93
CA LYS A 425 39.40 1.14 6.09
C LYS A 425 39.61 -0.36 6.26
N GLN A 426 39.55 -1.10 5.16
CA GLN A 426 40.08 -2.46 5.15
C GLN A 426 41.60 -2.30 5.19
N ASP A 427 42.23 -2.80 6.25
CA ASP A 427 43.67 -3.05 6.23
C ASP A 427 43.89 -4.10 5.14
N THR A 428 44.36 -3.68 3.97
CA THR A 428 44.93 -4.59 2.99
C THR A 428 46.23 -5.10 3.58
N GLU A 429 46.18 -6.28 4.22
CA GLU A 429 47.35 -7.13 4.46
C GLU A 429 47.83 -7.77 3.16
#